data_AF-A0A2D9CAT1-F1
#
_entry.id   AF-A0A2D9CAT1-F1
#
_cell.length_a   1.000
_cell.length_b   1.000
_cell.length_c   1.000
_cell.angle_alpha   90.00
_cell.angle_beta   90.00
_cell.angle_gamma   90.00
#
_symmetry.space_group_name_H-M   'P 1'
#
loop_
_entity.id
_entity.type
_entity.pdbx_description
1 polymer ?
#
loop_
_entity_poly.entity_id
_entity_poly.type
_entity_poly.pdbx_seq_one_letter_code
_entity_poly.pdbx_strand_id
1 'polypeptide(L)' 'MENNMSVHQVHEFYVHLKIQDKDIDKVKKFCLNECWDFEIHDGELTVDCFDAEYEAEKCEQMVVGVLSC' A
#
# COMPACT_ATOMS: atom_id res chain seq x y z
N MET A 1 40.63 -9.73 -5.94
CA MET A 1 39.40 -10.16 -5.26
C MET A 1 38.32 -9.20 -5.70
N GLU A 2 37.55 -9.56 -6.71
CA GLU A 2 36.42 -8.75 -7.19
C GLU A 2 35.24 -8.97 -6.26
N ASN A 3 34.81 -7.91 -5.56
CA ASN A 3 33.57 -7.92 -4.81
C ASN A 3 32.42 -7.91 -5.82
N ASN A 4 31.83 -9.06 -6.08
CA ASN A 4 30.51 -9.17 -6.69
C ASN A 4 29.48 -8.56 -5.73
N MET A 5 29.23 -7.25 -5.86
CA MET A 5 28.05 -6.64 -5.26
C MET A 5 26.85 -6.96 -6.15
N SER A 6 26.05 -7.95 -5.73
CA SER A 6 24.74 -8.22 -6.30
C SER A 6 23.78 -7.09 -5.91
N VAL A 7 23.37 -6.29 -6.89
CA VAL A 7 22.26 -5.34 -6.74
C VAL A 7 20.97 -6.17 -6.65
N HIS A 8 20.41 -6.30 -5.45
CA HIS A 8 19.03 -6.75 -5.29
C HIS A 8 18.13 -5.57 -5.66
N GLN A 9 17.55 -5.60 -6.86
CA GLN A 9 16.55 -4.62 -7.26
C GLN A 9 15.25 -4.96 -6.51
N VAL A 10 15.09 -4.42 -5.31
CA VAL A 10 13.83 -4.52 -4.55
C VAL A 10 12.82 -3.64 -5.29
N HIS A 11 11.92 -4.26 -6.06
CA HIS A 11 10.75 -3.55 -6.57
C HIS A 11 9.73 -3.54 -5.44
N GLU A 12 9.80 -2.52 -4.58
CA GLU A 12 8.76 -2.25 -3.59
C GLU A 12 7.61 -1.58 -4.34
N PHE A 13 6.46 -2.25 -4.44
CA PHE A 13 5.27 -1.68 -5.04
C PHE A 13 4.43 -1.05 -3.93
N TYR A 14 4.18 0.25 -4.03
CA TYR A 14 3.36 0.98 -3.07
C TYR A 14 2.09 1.48 -3.73
N VAL A 15 0.98 1.42 -2.99
CA VAL A 15 -0.27 2.10 -3.35
C VAL A 15 -0.37 3.38 -2.54
N HIS A 16 -0.44 4.52 -3.22
CA HIS A 16 -0.63 5.83 -2.62
C HIS A 16 -2.01 6.39 -2.96
N LEU A 17 -2.83 6.67 -1.95
CA LEU A 17 -4.21 7.13 -2.13
C LEU A 17 -4.51 8.33 -1.25
N LYS A 18 -5.12 9.37 -1.84
CA LYS A 18 -5.71 10.46 -1.08
C LYS A 18 -7.01 10.00 -0.44
N ILE A 19 -7.14 10.22 0.86
CA ILE A 19 -8.30 9.87 1.67
C ILE A 19 -8.83 11.10 2.40
N GLN A 20 -10.12 11.09 2.73
CA GLN A 20 -10.72 12.15 3.55
C GLN A 20 -10.59 11.79 5.02
N ASP A 21 -10.53 12.79 5.91
CA ASP A 21 -10.43 12.58 7.36
C ASP A 21 -11.52 11.64 7.92
N LYS A 22 -12.74 11.74 7.36
CA LYS A 22 -13.88 10.91 7.76
C LYS A 22 -13.69 9.41 7.44
N ASP A 23 -12.81 9.09 6.49
CA ASP A 23 -12.61 7.74 5.96
C ASP A 23 -11.37 7.05 6.60
N ILE A 24 -10.55 7.78 7.36
CA ILE A 24 -9.30 7.27 7.98
C ILE A 24 -9.55 6.03 8.82
N ASP A 25 -10.52 6.08 9.75
CA ASP A 25 -10.80 4.94 10.64
C ASP A 25 -11.30 3.71 9.88
N LYS A 26 -12.03 3.94 8.78
CA LYS A 26 -12.57 2.88 7.92
C LYS A 26 -11.45 2.15 7.17
N VAL A 27 -10.58 2.92 6.51
CA VAL A 27 -9.43 2.41 5.77
C VAL A 27 -8.44 1.72 6.71
N LYS A 28 -8.13 2.33 7.86
CA LYS A 28 -7.24 1.76 8.87
C LYS A 28 -7.72 0.39 9.33
N LYS A 29 -9.02 0.25 9.61
CA LYS A 29 -9.61 -1.03 10.01
C LYS A 29 -9.56 -2.07 8.90
N PHE A 30 -9.76 -1.65 7.65
CA PHE A 30 -9.65 -2.52 6.49
C PHE A 30 -8.22 -3.04 6.31
N CYS A 31 -7.21 -2.17 6.24
CA CYS A 31 -5.81 -2.58 6.08
C CYS A 31 -5.32 -3.50 7.21
N LEU A 32 -5.74 -3.24 8.46
CA LEU A 32 -5.46 -4.13 9.59
C LEU A 32 -6.10 -5.51 9.46
N ASN A 33 -7.31 -5.60 8.91
CA ASN A 33 -8.00 -6.88 8.70
C ASN A 33 -7.37 -7.71 7.58
N GLU A 34 -6.86 -7.05 6.53
CA GLU A 34 -6.16 -7.69 5.42
C GLU A 34 -4.68 -8.00 5.77
N CYS A 35 -4.23 -7.67 6.98
CA CYS A 35 -2.84 -7.82 7.42
C CYS A 35 -1.83 -7.11 6.50
N TRP A 36 -2.21 -5.96 5.95
CA TRP A 36 -1.32 -5.15 5.12
C TRP A 36 -0.49 -4.20 5.98
N ASP A 37 0.75 -3.97 5.56
CA ASP A 37 1.57 -2.88 6.10
C ASP A 37 1.15 -1.56 5.45
N PHE A 38 0.89 -0.54 6.27
CA PHE A 38 0.39 0.74 5.78
C PHE A 38 0.76 1.91 6.70
N GLU A 39 0.80 3.10 6.10
CA GLU A 39 1.01 4.38 6.76
C GLU A 39 -0.07 5.37 6.35
N ILE A 40 -0.48 6.25 7.28
CA ILE A 40 -1.40 7.35 6.98
C ILE A 40 -0.76 8.64 7.49
N HIS A 41 -0.58 9.61 6.59
CA HIS A 41 -0.02 10.92 6.90
C HIS A 41 -0.73 12.00 6.07
N ASP A 42 -1.17 13.10 6.70
CA ASP A 42 -1.77 14.27 6.04
C ASP A 42 -2.87 13.94 5.00
N GLY A 43 -3.74 12.98 5.30
CA GLY A 43 -4.82 12.57 4.39
C GLY A 43 -4.36 11.73 3.20
N GLU A 44 -3.16 11.16 3.27
CA GLU A 44 -2.63 10.20 2.31
C GLU A 44 -2.43 8.84 2.99
N LEU A 45 -2.92 7.78 2.35
CA LEU A 45 -2.66 6.38 2.69
C LEU A 45 -1.55 5.86 1.78
N THR A 46 -0.55 5.23 2.37
CA THR A 46 0.44 4.40 1.67
C THR A 46 0.29 2.95 2.13
N VAL A 47 0.15 2.00 1.20
CA VAL A 47 0.08 0.56 1.50
C VAL A 47 1.24 -0.14 0.80
N ASP A 48 2.00 -0.93 1.56
CA ASP A 48 3.06 -1.77 1.01
C ASP A 48 2.44 -3.02 0.37
N CYS A 49 2.68 -3.18 -0.93
CA CYS A 49 2.20 -4.31 -1.73
C CYS A 49 3.43 -5.09 -2.18
N PHE A 50 3.80 -6.10 -1.41
CA PHE A 50 4.91 -6.98 -1.76
C PHE A 50 4.57 -7.78 -3.03
N ASP A 51 5.60 -8.02 -3.85
CA ASP A 51 5.70 -9.06 -4.87
C ASP A 51 5.27 -8.78 -6.34
N ALA A 52 4.31 -7.90 -6.67
CA ALA A 52 4.01 -7.57 -8.07
C ALA A 52 3.14 -6.30 -8.32
N GLU A 53 3.32 -5.67 -9.50
CA GLU A 53 2.48 -4.54 -9.98
C GLU A 53 0.98 -4.86 -9.97
N TYR A 54 0.59 -6.06 -10.40
CA TYR A 54 -0.81 -6.52 -10.38
C TYR A 54 -1.39 -6.61 -8.97
N GLU A 55 -0.57 -6.87 -7.95
CA GLU A 55 -1.02 -6.91 -6.56
C GLU A 55 -1.26 -5.49 -6.03
N ALA A 56 -0.42 -4.53 -6.43
CA ALA A 56 -0.67 -3.11 -6.17
C ALA A 56 -1.97 -2.62 -6.85
N GLU A 57 -2.23 -2.98 -8.11
CA GLU A 57 -3.49 -2.62 -8.80
C GLU A 57 -4.73 -3.18 -8.06
N LYS A 58 -4.66 -4.44 -7.61
CA LYS A 58 -5.73 -5.06 -6.83
C LYS A 58 -5.93 -4.37 -5.49
N CYS A 59 -4.84 -4.07 -4.80
CA CYS A 59 -4.87 -3.35 -3.52
C CYS A 59 -5.56 -1.99 -3.68
N GLU A 60 -5.18 -1.22 -4.71
CA GLU A 60 -5.79 0.06 -5.04
C GLU A 60 -7.31 -0.09 -5.24
N GLN A 61 -7.75 -1.05 -6.06
CA GLN A 61 -9.17 -1.28 -6.34
C GLN A 61 -9.97 -1.63 -5.07
N MET A 62 -9.38 -2.42 -4.17
CA MET A 62 -10.03 -2.80 -2.91
C MET A 62 -10.19 -1.60 -1.99
N VAL A 63 -9.14 -0.77 -1.82
CA VAL A 63 -9.21 0.43 -0.98
C VAL A 63 -10.20 1.44 -1.56
N VAL A 64 -10.19 1.67 -2.88
CA VAL A 64 -11.16 2.55 -3.55
C VAL A 64 -12.60 2.04 -3.38
N GLY A 65 -12.80 0.73 -3.42
CA GLY A 65 -14.10 0.10 -3.15
C GLY A 65 -14.58 0.38 -1.71
N VAL A 66 -13.68 0.29 -0.73
CA VAL A 66 -13.95 0.66 0.66
C VAL A 66 -14.31 2.14 0.76
N LEU A 67 -13.59 3.04 0.11
CA LEU A 67 -13.86 4.49 0.15
C LEU A 67 -15.19 4.89 -0.50
N SER A 68 -15.71 4.07 -1.42
CA SER A 68 -16.93 4.36 -2.19
C SER A 68 -18.24 3.91 -1.52
N CYS A 69 -18.17 3.20 -0.38
CA CYS A 69 -19.32 2.67 0.37
C CYS A 69 -19.74 3.58 1.54
#